data_AF-A0A368H017-F1
#
_entry.id   AF-A0A368H017-F1
#
_cell.length_a   1.000
_cell.length_b   1.000
_cell.length_c   1.000
_cell.angle_alpha   90.00
_cell.angle_beta   90.00
_cell.angle_gamma   90.00
#
_symmetry.space_group_name_H-M   'P 1'
#
loop_
_entity.id
_entity.type
_entity.pdbx_description
1 polymer ?
#
loop_
_entity_poly.entity_id
_entity_poly.type
_entity_poly.pdbx_seq_one_letter_code
_entity_poly.pdbx_strand_id
1 'polypeptide(L)' 'MNCGGCWAFAMNAALEGFFAMNDHDISTLSVQQLLDCDRTVNAVYGVSNAGCNGGYFQMISMH' A
#
# COMPACT_ATOMS: atom_id res chain seq x y z
N MET A 1 -2.19 -20.32 2.19
CA MET A 1 -0.94 -19.57 2.47
C MET A 1 -0.23 -19.36 1.15
N ASN A 2 -0.55 -18.30 0.41
CA ASN A 2 0.14 -17.83 -0.80
C ASN A 2 -0.50 -16.50 -1.21
N CYS A 3 -0.14 -15.42 -0.52
CA CYS A 3 -0.53 -14.06 -0.89
C CYS A 3 0.74 -13.23 -1.05
N GLY A 4 1.03 -12.77 -2.27
CA GLY A 4 2.10 -11.84 -2.59
C GLY A 4 1.79 -10.40 -2.16
N GLY A 5 1.24 -10.23 -0.95
CA GLY A 5 0.79 -8.94 -0.43
C GLY A 5 1.86 -8.12 0.29
N CYS A 6 3.13 -8.54 0.26
CA CYS A 6 4.22 -7.89 0.99
C CYS A 6 4.40 -6.40 0.65
N TRP A 7 4.06 -6.00 -0.58
CA TRP A 7 4.07 -4.61 -1.02
C TRP A 7 3.12 -3.73 -0.19
N ALA A 8 1.94 -4.25 0.19
CA ALA A 8 0.94 -3.52 0.97
C ALA A 8 1.40 -3.33 2.43
N PHE A 9 2.05 -4.34 3.01
CA PHE A 9 2.68 -4.22 4.33
C PHE A 9 3.82 -3.21 4.34
N ALA A 10 4.69 -3.24 3.32
CA ALA A 10 5.80 -2.30 3.19
C ALA A 10 5.30 -0.84 3.11
N MET A 11 4.16 -0.62 2.44
CA MET A 11 3.55 0.70 2.38
C MET A 11 2.93 1.16 3.69
N ASN A 12 2.18 0.30 4.38
CA ASN A 12 1.62 0.66 5.68
C ASN A 12 2.72 1.06 6.66
N ALA A 13 3.80 0.26 6.73
CA ALA A 13 4.93 0.57 7.59
C ALA A 13 5.58 1.92 7.24
N ALA A 14 5.70 2.25 5.95
CA ALA A 14 6.24 3.54 5.51
C ALA A 14 5.33 4.72 5.91
N LEU A 15 4.01 4.58 5.74
CA LEU A 15 3.04 5.61 6.10
C LEU A 15 2.93 5.79 7.61
N GLU A 16 2.79 4.70 8.37
CA GLU A 16 2.75 4.71 9.83
C GLU A 16 4.04 5.32 10.40
N GLY A 17 5.21 4.95 9.85
CA GLY A 17 6.48 5.55 10.22
C GLY A 17 6.53 7.05 9.93
N PHE A 18 6.03 7.49 8.77
CA PHE A 18 5.97 8.90 8.43
C PHE A 18 5.08 9.70 9.38
N PHE A 19 3.87 9.21 9.70
CA PHE A 19 2.98 9.89 10.64
C PHE A 19 3.55 9.94 12.05
N ALA A 20 4.14 8.83 12.52
CA ALA A 20 4.82 8.78 13.81
C ALA A 20 5.98 9.79 13.90
N MET A 21 6.73 10.00 12.82
CA MET A 21 7.80 11.02 12.77
C MET A 21 7.29 12.46 12.77
N ASN A 22 6.06 12.69 12.31
CA ASN A 22 5.45 14.02 12.24
C ASN A 22 4.54 14.31 13.44
N ASP A 23 4.58 13.49 14.50
CA ASP A 23 3.78 13.65 15.72
C ASP A 23 2.26 13.54 15.47
N HIS A 24 1.88 12.76 14.45
CA HIS A 24 0.50 12.41 14.14
C HIS A 24 0.22 10.99 14.65
N ASP A 25 -0.81 10.84 15.47
CA ASP A 25 -1.32 9.52 15.86
C ASP A 25 -2.37 9.06 14.85
N ILE A 26 -2.05 8.03 14.09
CA ILE A 26 -2.98 7.40 13.15
C ILE A 26 -3.34 5.99 13.64
N SER A 27 -4.61 5.63 13.48
CA SER A 27 -5.00 4.23 13.64
C SER A 27 -4.24 3.37 12.64
N THR A 28 -3.85 2.17 13.07
CA THR A 28 -3.16 1.17 12.23
C THR A 28 -3.88 1.02 10.90
N LEU A 29 -3.13 1.15 9.81
CA LEU A 29 -3.68 1.14 8.47
C LEU A 29 -4.13 -0.27 8.09
N SER A 30 -5.21 -0.36 7.30
CA SER A 30 -5.73 -1.65 6.85
C SER A 30 -4.98 -2.16 5.62
N VAL A 31 -4.11 -3.15 5.82
CA VAL A 31 -3.47 -3.87 4.71
C VAL A 31 -4.51 -4.49 3.77
N GLN A 32 -5.65 -4.93 4.32
CA GLN A 32 -6.71 -5.54 3.53
C GLN A 32 -7.36 -4.54 2.56
N GLN A 33 -7.54 -3.27 2.98
CA GLN A 33 -8.04 -2.23 2.07
C GLN A 33 -7.09 -2.01 0.89
N LEU A 34 -5.78 -2.04 1.10
CA LEU A 34 -4.81 -1.94 0.00
C LEU A 34 -4.88 -3.16 -0.94
N LEU A 35 -4.97 -4.37 -0.38
CA LEU A 35 -5.05 -5.59 -1.18
C LEU A 35 -6.33 -5.66 -2.04
N ASP A 36 -7.44 -5.15 -1.52
CA ASP A 36 -8.74 -5.23 -2.18
C ASP A 36 -8.96 -4.07 -3.16
N CYS A 37 -8.60 -2.84 -2.78
CA CYS A 37 -9.06 -1.63 -3.46
C CYS A 37 -7.99 -0.90 -4.30
N ASP A 38 -6.71 -1.02 -3.97
CA ASP A 38 -5.67 -0.26 -4.68
C ASP A 38 -5.33 -0.91 -6.02
N ARG A 39 -6.07 -0.50 -7.07
CA ARG A 39 -6.01 -1.06 -8.43
C ARG A 39 -5.71 -0.01 -9.49
N THR A 40 -5.36 1.20 -9.09
CA THR A 40 -5.08 2.31 -10.02
C THR A 40 -3.89 1.97 -10.90
N VAL A 41 -4.03 2.24 -12.21
CA VAL A 41 -2.92 2.14 -13.16
C VAL A 41 -2.09 3.40 -13.09
N ASN A 42 -0.81 3.25 -12.80
CA ASN A 42 0.13 4.35 -12.87
C ASN A 42 0.34 4.73 -14.35
N ALA A 43 -0.02 5.96 -14.73
CA ALA A 43 0.07 6.43 -16.11
C ALA A 43 1.50 6.54 -16.66
N VAL A 44 2.50 6.67 -15.78
CA VAL A 44 3.92 6.78 -16.16
C VAL A 44 4.52 5.41 -16.47
N TYR A 45 4.23 4.43 -15.62
CA TYR A 45 4.84 3.09 -15.70
C TYR A 45 3.93 2.03 -16.35
N GLY A 46 2.64 2.31 -16.54
CA GLY A 46 1.68 1.38 -17.14
C GLY A 46 1.40 0.14 -16.30
N VAL A 47 1.67 0.19 -14.99
CA VAL A 47 1.48 -0.94 -14.06
C VAL A 47 0.51 -0.57 -12.94
N SER A 48 -0.06 -1.58 -12.29
CA SER A 48 -0.97 -1.44 -11.15
C SER A 48 -0.71 -2.49 -10.09
N ASN A 49 -1.24 -2.24 -8.90
CA ASN A 49 -1.21 -3.20 -7.80
C ASN A 49 -2.22 -4.32 -8.02
N ALA A 50 -1.79 -5.56 -7.77
CA ALA A 50 -2.54 -6.77 -8.08
C ALA A 50 -3.02 -7.52 -6.84
N GLY A 51 -3.06 -6.86 -5.68
CA GLY A 51 -3.46 -7.45 -4.40
C GLY A 51 -2.52 -8.59 -4.00
N CYS A 52 -3.09 -9.77 -3.74
CA CYS A 52 -2.30 -10.96 -3.43
C CYS A 52 -1.49 -11.53 -4.61
N ASN A 53 -1.61 -10.99 -5.83
CA ASN A 53 -0.77 -11.41 -6.96
C ASN A 53 0.52 -10.58 -7.09
N GLY A 54 0.80 -9.71 -6.12
CA GLY A 54 1.95 -8.80 -6.16
C GLY A 54 1.54 -7.35 -6.34
N GLY A 55 2.52 -6.47 -6.23
CA GLY A 55 2.33 -5.05 -6.38
C GLY A 55 3.61 -4.29 -6.08
N TYR A 56 3.53 -3.00 -6.33
CA TYR A 56 4.54 -2.00 -6.07
C TYR A 56 4.03 -1.14 -4.92
N PHE A 57 4.76 -1.19 -3.81
CA PHE A 57 4.90 -0.05 -2.92
C PHE A 57 5.36 1.17 -3.80
N GLN A 58 5.59 2.40 -3.39
CA GLN A 58 5.80 3.55 -4.33
C GLN A 58 4.61 3.91 -5.25
N MET A 59 3.72 2.99 -5.63
CA MET A 59 2.63 3.25 -6.60
C MET A 59 1.23 3.28 -6.00
N ILE A 60 1.11 3.38 -4.67
CA ILE A 60 -0.20 3.53 -4.01
C ILE A 60 -0.86 4.84 -4.42
N SER A 61 -2.15 4.74 -4.73
CA SER A 61 -3.02 5.90 -4.76
C SER A 61 -3.62 6.10 -3.37
N MET A 62 -3.15 7.10 -2.63
CA MET A 62 -3.91 7.58 -1.45
C MET A 62 -5.17 8.24 -1.98
N HIS A 63 -6.29 7.52 -1.87
CA HIS A 63 -7.61 8.06 -2.14
C HIS A 63 -8.04 9.00 -1.01
#